data_AF-A0A9E0PV03-F1
#
_entry.id   AF-A0A9E0PV03-F1
#
_cell.length_a   1.000
_cell.length_b   1.000
_cell.length_c   1.000
_cell.angle_alpha   90.00
_cell.angle_beta   90.00
_cell.angle_gamma   90.00
#
_symmetry.space_group_name_H-M   'P 1'
#
loop_
_entity.id
_entity.type
_entity.pdbx_description
1 polymer ?
#
loop_
_entity_poly.entity_id
_entity_poly.type
_entity_poly.pdbx_seq_one_letter_code
_entity_poly.pdbx_strand_id
1 'polypeptide(L)'
;IHPYLGAALGFFILFIAWLIAGWSFRLTVYGSVLSWEFLAGSDGSADPAQAPLRAFSQRGLKGVKARSYGRLESSGAGAWTFRYRPWLVLPARSVPLPPGGMAVLKGAISPLLVRQGALRAQTLMRFPPRFRTREVELAARLGAGEVLEGRIVRGFRAAWQWLKELVLGTPESAVRGAP
;
A
#
# COMPACT_ATOMS: atom_id res chain seq x y z
N ILE A 1 -19.16 32.31 35.40
CA ILE A 1 -18.26 31.23 34.90
C ILE A 1 -16.89 31.47 35.52
N HIS A 2 -16.36 30.53 36.31
CA HIS A 2 -15.06 30.71 36.95
C HIS A 2 -13.96 30.65 35.87
N PRO A 3 -13.11 31.68 35.70
CA PRO A 3 -12.15 31.74 34.60
C PRO A 3 -11.18 30.54 34.58
N TYR A 4 -10.83 30.02 35.76
CA TYR A 4 -9.98 28.84 35.91
C TYR A 4 -10.64 27.52 35.43
N LEU A 5 -11.97 27.37 35.57
CA LEU A 5 -12.70 26.21 35.04
C LEU A 5 -12.69 26.21 33.50
N GLY A 6 -12.82 27.39 32.90
CA GLY A 6 -12.67 27.56 31.45
C GLY A 6 -11.26 27.22 30.95
N ALA A 7 -10.23 27.69 31.66
CA ALA A 7 -8.84 27.38 31.34
C ALA A 7 -8.53 25.87 31.45
N ALA A 8 -9.00 25.21 32.50
CA ALA A 8 -8.81 23.77 32.69
C ALA A 8 -9.49 22.94 31.58
N LEU A 9 -10.73 23.30 31.23
CA LEU A 9 -11.45 22.64 30.14
C LEU A 9 -10.77 22.89 28.77
N GLY A 10 -10.31 24.12 28.52
CA GLY A 10 -9.58 24.47 27.31
C GLY A 10 -8.28 23.67 27.16
N PHE A 11 -7.49 23.57 28.24
CA PHE A 11 -6.28 22.75 28.26
C PHE A 11 -6.57 21.28 27.99
N PHE A 12 -7.63 20.75 28.59
CA PHE A 12 -8.06 19.36 28.37
C PHE A 12 -8.40 19.08 26.90
N ILE A 13 -9.15 19.99 26.26
CA ILE A 13 -9.48 19.88 24.83
C ILE A 13 -8.21 19.95 23.97
N LEU A 14 -7.31 20.89 24.24
CA LEU A 14 -6.04 21.02 23.53
C LEU A 14 -5.17 19.76 23.67
N PHE A 15 -5.14 19.17 24.86
CA PHE A 15 -4.40 17.94 25.12
C PHE A 15 -4.94 16.76 24.28
N ILE A 16 -6.26 16.56 24.25
CA ILE A 16 -6.89 15.54 23.41
C ILE A 16 -6.62 15.80 21.93
N ALA A 17 -6.78 17.04 21.48
CA ALA A 17 -6.52 17.42 20.09
C ALA A 17 -5.07 17.11 19.69
N TRP A 18 -4.11 17.39 20.56
CA TRP A 18 -2.70 17.10 20.34
C TRP A 18 -2.41 15.60 20.22
N LEU A 19 -3.05 14.75 21.03
CA LEU A 19 -2.92 13.29 20.93
C LEU A 19 -3.44 12.74 19.60
N ILE A 20 -4.55 13.30 19.09
CA ILE A 20 -5.19 12.85 17.85
C ILE A 20 -4.47 13.40 16.61
N ALA A 21 -3.90 14.61 16.70
CA ALA A 21 -3.27 15.31 15.59
C ALA A 21 -2.23 14.46 14.84
N GLY A 22 -1.42 13.67 15.54
CA GLY A 22 -0.41 12.83 14.91
C GLY A 22 -0.96 11.66 14.09
N TRP A 23 -2.11 11.12 14.46
CA TRP A 23 -2.81 10.10 13.68
C TRP A 23 -3.53 10.72 12.49
N SER A 24 -4.24 11.82 12.73
CA SER A 24 -4.95 12.58 11.68
C SER A 24 -3.99 13.02 10.60
N PHE A 25 -2.83 13.59 10.95
CA PHE A 25 -1.84 14.03 9.97
C PHE A 25 -1.39 12.90 9.04
N ARG A 26 -1.07 11.70 9.58
CA ARG A 26 -0.68 10.55 8.73
C ARG A 26 -1.80 10.06 7.85
N LEU A 27 -3.03 10.08 8.34
CA LEU A 27 -4.21 9.70 7.57
C LEU A 27 -4.49 10.70 6.45
N THR A 28 -4.39 12.00 6.73
CA THR A 28 -4.54 13.07 5.74
C THR A 28 -3.48 12.96 4.66
N VAL A 29 -2.20 12.87 5.01
CA VAL A 29 -1.12 12.72 4.00
C VAL A 29 -1.34 11.48 3.13
N TYR A 30 -1.68 10.35 3.76
CA TYR A 30 -1.94 9.11 3.04
C TYR A 30 -3.15 9.23 2.10
N GLY A 31 -4.25 9.80 2.58
CA GLY A 31 -5.47 10.04 1.82
C GLY A 31 -5.23 11.01 0.67
N SER A 32 -4.67 12.19 0.95
CA SER A 32 -4.38 13.22 -0.06
C SER A 32 -3.47 12.71 -1.16
N VAL A 33 -2.39 11.98 -0.83
CA VAL A 33 -1.52 11.40 -1.87
C VAL A 33 -2.28 10.36 -2.69
N LEU A 34 -3.02 9.43 -2.07
CA LEU A 34 -3.78 8.44 -2.83
C LEU A 34 -4.88 9.06 -3.71
N SER A 35 -5.62 10.02 -3.17
CA SER A 35 -6.65 10.76 -3.91
C SER A 35 -6.04 11.54 -5.06
N TRP A 36 -4.90 12.20 -4.84
CA TRP A 36 -4.19 12.93 -5.90
C TRP A 36 -3.73 11.99 -7.01
N GLU A 37 -3.15 10.83 -6.66
CA GLU A 37 -2.68 9.86 -7.65
C GLU A 37 -3.83 9.28 -8.49
N PHE A 38 -4.99 9.07 -7.86
CA PHE A 38 -6.20 8.59 -8.52
C PHE A 38 -6.80 9.67 -9.44
N LEU A 39 -6.89 10.92 -8.95
CA LEU A 39 -7.39 12.06 -9.73
C LEU A 39 -6.47 12.43 -10.90
N ALA A 40 -5.15 12.36 -10.69
CA ALA A 40 -4.15 12.65 -11.71
C ALA A 40 -4.07 11.56 -12.79
N GLY A 41 -4.89 10.50 -12.72
CA GLY A 41 -4.88 9.41 -13.70
C GLY A 41 -3.51 8.74 -13.82
N SER A 42 -2.71 8.79 -12.74
CA SER A 42 -1.29 8.41 -12.78
C SER A 42 -1.05 6.91 -12.88
N ASP A 43 -2.12 6.11 -12.92
CA ASP A 43 -2.12 4.65 -13.04
C ASP A 43 -1.21 4.19 -14.19
N GLY A 44 -0.10 3.54 -13.84
CA GLY A 44 0.87 2.99 -14.81
C GLY A 44 1.78 4.00 -15.51
N SER A 45 1.69 5.29 -15.17
CA SER A 45 2.50 6.35 -15.78
C SER A 45 3.97 6.35 -15.32
N ALA A 46 4.26 5.78 -14.14
CA ALA A 46 5.59 5.82 -13.57
C ALA A 46 6.41 4.60 -14.02
N ASP A 47 7.52 4.85 -14.70
CA ASP A 47 8.49 3.82 -15.04
C ASP A 47 9.19 3.32 -13.77
N PRO A 48 8.99 2.06 -13.34
CA PRO A 48 9.63 1.50 -12.17
C PRO A 48 11.13 1.35 -12.33
N ALA A 49 11.75 1.52 -13.51
CA ALA A 49 13.20 1.54 -13.68
C ALA A 49 13.83 2.88 -13.29
N GLN A 50 13.18 3.99 -13.66
CA GLN A 50 13.74 5.35 -13.49
C GLN A 50 13.09 6.15 -12.36
N ALA A 51 11.83 5.86 -12.04
CA ALA A 51 11.12 6.62 -11.03
C ALA A 51 11.63 6.32 -9.60
N PRO A 52 11.61 7.32 -8.71
CA PRO A 52 11.85 7.08 -7.29
C PRO A 52 10.74 6.19 -6.73
N LEU A 53 11.13 5.06 -6.12
CA LEU A 53 10.24 4.07 -5.52
C LEU A 53 9.63 4.61 -4.22
N ARG A 54 8.69 5.54 -4.35
CA ARG A 54 7.91 6.09 -3.25
C ARG A 54 6.95 5.02 -2.75
N ALA A 55 6.92 4.80 -1.44
CA ALA A 55 6.04 3.81 -0.81
C ALA A 55 5.61 4.26 0.59
N PHE A 56 4.51 3.67 1.05
CA PHE A 56 4.02 3.82 2.42
C PHE A 56 4.38 2.59 3.23
N SER A 57 4.92 2.77 4.44
CA SER A 57 5.16 1.66 5.35
C SER A 57 3.85 1.00 5.81
N GLN A 58 3.89 -0.30 6.06
CA GLN A 58 2.79 -1.07 6.62
C GLN A 58 3.23 -1.74 7.93
N ARG A 59 2.28 -2.34 8.66
CA ARG A 59 2.53 -2.91 10.00
C ARG A 59 3.61 -4.00 10.02
N GLY A 60 3.91 -4.65 8.89
CA GLY A 60 4.93 -5.69 8.81
C GLY A 60 6.36 -5.16 8.82
N LEU A 61 6.59 -3.87 8.58
CA LEU A 61 7.93 -3.28 8.61
C LEU A 61 8.30 -2.89 10.04
N LYS A 62 9.21 -3.67 10.67
CA LYS A 62 9.73 -3.37 12.01
C LYS A 62 10.54 -2.06 11.99
N GLY A 63 10.38 -1.24 13.03
CA GLY A 63 11.11 0.03 13.19
C GLY A 63 10.45 1.27 12.57
N VAL A 64 9.36 1.12 11.81
CA VAL A 64 8.62 2.25 11.22
C VAL A 64 7.15 2.18 11.61
N LYS A 65 6.56 3.31 12.02
CA LYS A 65 5.11 3.38 12.26
C LYS A 65 4.36 3.19 10.94
N ALA A 66 3.28 2.42 10.94
CA ALA A 66 2.47 2.19 9.73
C ALA A 66 1.98 3.51 9.10
N ARG A 67 1.84 3.50 7.77
CA ARG A 67 1.42 4.64 6.93
C ARG A 67 2.42 5.81 6.92
N SER A 68 3.69 5.54 7.16
CA SER A 68 4.74 6.55 6.97
C SER A 68 5.11 6.63 5.50
N TYR A 69 5.11 7.83 4.94
CA TYR A 69 5.50 8.07 3.55
C TYR A 69 7.02 8.18 3.41
N GLY A 70 7.58 7.44 2.46
CA GLY A 70 9.01 7.41 2.21
C GLY A 70 9.37 6.95 0.80
N ARG A 71 10.65 6.68 0.60
CA ARG A 71 11.23 6.20 -0.66
C ARG A 71 12.12 5.01 -0.37
N LEU A 72 12.11 4.01 -1.26
CA LEU A 72 13.10 2.94 -1.25
C LEU A 72 14.31 3.38 -2.07
N GLU A 73 15.48 3.26 -1.47
CA GLU A 73 16.79 3.49 -2.08
C GLU A 73 17.55 2.16 -2.08
N SER A 74 18.23 1.83 -3.18
CA SER A 74 19.10 0.65 -3.23
C SER A 74 20.35 0.94 -2.40
N SER A 75 20.65 0.05 -1.47
CA SER A 75 21.79 0.16 -0.55
C SER A 75 23.07 -0.50 -1.09
N GLY A 76 23.03 -1.02 -2.33
CA GLY A 76 24.05 -1.89 -2.89
C GLY A 76 23.86 -3.36 -2.47
N ALA A 77 24.37 -4.30 -3.26
CA ALA A 77 24.28 -5.75 -3.01
C ALA A 77 22.85 -6.35 -2.92
N GLY A 78 21.86 -5.73 -3.59
CA GLY A 78 20.47 -6.22 -3.57
C GLY A 78 19.72 -5.92 -2.26
N ALA A 79 20.34 -5.18 -1.34
CA ALA A 79 19.68 -4.68 -0.15
C ALA A 79 18.95 -3.36 -0.44
N TRP A 80 17.74 -3.22 0.10
CA TRP A 80 16.93 -2.02 -0.03
C TRP A 80 16.83 -1.31 1.31
N THR A 81 16.85 0.03 1.28
CA THR A 81 16.70 0.87 2.47
C THR A 81 15.50 1.79 2.29
N PHE A 82 14.58 1.76 3.26
CA PHE A 82 13.41 2.64 3.29
C PHE A 82 13.75 3.92 4.03
N ARG A 83 13.82 5.03 3.29
CA ARG A 83 14.08 6.36 3.82
C ARG A 83 12.78 7.14 3.95
N TYR A 84 12.47 7.63 5.14
CA TYR A 84 11.25 8.37 5.43
C TYR A 84 11.50 9.57 6.34
N ARG A 85 10.63 10.57 6.28
CA ARG A 85 10.66 11.73 7.18
C ARG A 85 9.43 11.68 8.09
N PRO A 86 9.58 11.50 9.41
CA PRO A 86 8.44 11.59 10.32
C PRO A 86 7.76 12.96 10.15
N TRP A 87 6.43 12.99 10.09
CA TRP A 87 5.65 14.21 9.85
C TRP A 87 6.07 15.04 8.62
N LEU A 88 6.82 14.48 7.67
CA LEU A 88 7.45 15.16 6.52
C LEU A 88 8.49 16.24 6.89
N VAL A 89 8.51 16.77 8.12
CA VAL A 89 9.40 17.85 8.58
C VAL A 89 10.51 17.39 9.52
N LEU A 90 10.40 16.23 10.18
CA LEU A 90 11.45 15.73 11.08
C LEU A 90 12.67 15.19 10.30
N PRO A 91 13.83 15.01 10.98
CA PRO A 91 15.02 14.39 10.40
C PRO A 91 14.69 13.07 9.69
N ALA A 92 15.28 12.90 8.51
CA ALA A 92 15.12 11.69 7.73
C ALA A 92 15.64 10.48 8.52
N ARG A 93 14.83 9.43 8.59
CA ARG A 93 15.17 8.14 9.17
C ARG A 93 15.24 7.11 8.05
N SER A 94 16.19 6.19 8.17
CA SER A 94 16.41 5.11 7.21
C SER A 94 16.26 3.79 7.94
N VAL A 95 15.48 2.87 7.37
CA VAL A 95 15.28 1.53 7.91
C VAL A 95 15.58 0.51 6.82
N PRO A 96 16.52 -0.43 7.04
CA PRO A 96 16.82 -1.47 6.07
C PRO A 96 15.62 -2.41 5.93
N LEU A 97 15.33 -2.83 4.70
CA LEU A 97 14.37 -3.90 4.47
C LEU A 97 14.98 -5.24 4.91
N PRO A 98 14.19 -6.12 5.53
CA PRO A 98 14.67 -7.44 5.91
C PRO A 98 15.00 -8.26 4.65
N PRO A 99 16.15 -8.97 4.61
CA PRO A 99 16.51 -9.80 3.48
C PRO A 99 15.59 -11.03 3.35
N GLY A 100 15.30 -11.41 2.10
CA GLY A 100 14.67 -12.69 1.73
C GLY A 100 13.13 -12.72 1.75
N GLY A 101 12.56 -13.54 0.85
CA GLY A 101 11.14 -13.90 0.80
C GLY A 101 10.20 -12.77 0.41
N MET A 102 10.68 -11.77 -0.34
CA MET A 102 9.86 -10.65 -0.79
C MET A 102 9.03 -11.07 -2.01
N ALA A 103 7.75 -10.75 -1.99
CA ALA A 103 6.82 -10.92 -3.09
C ALA A 103 6.02 -9.62 -3.29
N VAL A 104 5.67 -9.31 -4.53
CA VAL A 104 4.82 -8.16 -4.85
C VAL A 104 3.40 -8.66 -4.99
N LEU A 105 2.50 -8.25 -4.10
CA LEU A 105 1.06 -8.51 -4.21
C LEU A 105 0.39 -7.49 -5.12
N LYS A 106 -0.31 -7.97 -6.14
CA LYS A 106 -1.24 -7.19 -6.96
C LYS A 106 -2.51 -6.90 -6.16
N GLY A 107 -2.65 -5.67 -5.67
CA GLY A 107 -3.86 -5.20 -5.00
C GLY A 107 -4.85 -4.59 -6.00
N ALA A 108 -6.15 -4.60 -5.68
CA ALA A 108 -7.19 -4.04 -6.55
C ALA A 108 -7.00 -2.53 -6.84
N ILE A 109 -6.40 -1.80 -5.90
CA ILE A 109 -6.20 -0.34 -5.94
C ILE A 109 -4.71 0.03 -5.93
N SER A 110 -3.85 -0.75 -5.27
CA SER A 110 -2.41 -0.42 -5.22
C SER A 110 -1.56 -1.67 -5.00
N PRO A 111 -0.34 -1.75 -5.58
CA PRO A 111 0.57 -2.85 -5.36
C PRO A 111 1.13 -2.82 -3.93
N LEU A 112 1.36 -3.99 -3.36
CA LEU A 112 1.78 -4.18 -1.98
C LEU A 112 3.06 -5.02 -1.96
N LEU A 113 4.08 -4.57 -1.24
CA LEU A 113 5.24 -5.42 -0.95
C LEU A 113 4.91 -6.27 0.27
N VAL A 114 4.97 -7.59 0.09
CA VAL A 114 4.81 -8.54 1.18
C VAL A 114 6.04 -9.38 1.37
N ARG A 115 6.24 -9.82 2.61
CA ARG A 115 7.18 -10.87 2.94
C ARG A 115 6.39 -12.16 3.14
N GLN A 116 6.72 -13.19 2.36
CA GLN A 116 6.29 -14.55 2.66
C GLN A 116 7.01 -14.99 3.94
N GLY A 117 6.25 -15.18 5.01
CA GLY A 117 6.72 -15.74 6.27
C GLY A 117 6.05 -17.08 6.53
N ALA A 118 6.65 -17.92 7.37
CA ALA A 118 6.23 -19.31 7.61
C ALA A 118 4.77 -19.51 8.05
N LEU A 119 4.12 -18.47 8.60
CA LEU A 119 2.75 -18.55 9.15
C LEU A 119 1.74 -17.63 8.44
N ARG A 120 2.13 -16.39 8.09
CA ARG A 120 1.28 -15.42 7.36
C ARG A 120 2.16 -14.46 6.57
N ALA A 121 1.70 -14.11 5.36
CA ALA A 121 2.32 -13.05 4.56
C ALA A 121 2.20 -11.70 5.30
N GLN A 122 3.33 -11.04 5.54
CA GLN A 122 3.34 -9.73 6.22
C GLN A 122 3.47 -8.62 5.19
N THR A 123 2.53 -7.68 5.19
CA THR A 123 2.62 -6.49 4.34
C THR A 123 3.67 -5.53 4.89
N LEU A 124 4.76 -5.38 4.16
CA LEU A 124 5.85 -4.48 4.50
C LEU A 124 5.54 -3.05 4.03
N MET A 125 5.05 -2.92 2.79
CA MET A 125 4.86 -1.61 2.16
C MET A 125 3.68 -1.60 1.20
N ARG A 126 3.12 -0.41 0.98
CA ARG A 126 2.12 -0.14 -0.04
C ARG A 126 2.68 0.88 -1.02
N PHE A 127 2.76 0.50 -2.29
CA PHE A 127 3.15 1.42 -3.34
C PHE A 127 1.94 2.26 -3.77
N PRO A 128 2.13 3.50 -4.25
CA PRO A 128 1.06 4.30 -4.86
C PRO A 128 0.56 3.64 -6.17
N PRO A 129 -0.66 3.98 -6.62
CA PRO A 129 -1.29 3.37 -7.78
C PRO A 129 -0.56 3.70 -9.11
N ARG A 130 0.38 4.64 -9.13
CA ARG A 130 1.24 4.91 -10.29
C ARG A 130 2.01 3.69 -10.83
N PHE A 131 2.25 2.66 -10.01
CA PHE A 131 2.93 1.41 -10.40
C PHE A 131 1.95 0.30 -10.82
N ARG A 132 0.64 0.58 -10.82
CA ARG A 132 -0.40 -0.30 -11.34
C ARG A 132 -0.06 -0.61 -12.80
N THR A 133 -0.13 -1.88 -13.20
CA THR A 133 0.24 -2.39 -14.55
C THR A 133 1.72 -2.77 -14.75
N ARG A 134 2.68 -2.26 -13.95
CA ARG A 134 4.13 -2.58 -14.06
C ARG A 134 4.69 -3.36 -12.87
N GLU A 135 3.87 -4.22 -12.29
CA GLU A 135 4.17 -4.99 -11.08
C GLU A 135 5.31 -6.00 -11.27
N VAL A 136 5.45 -6.52 -12.50
CA VAL A 136 6.50 -7.46 -12.89
C VAL A 136 7.86 -6.77 -12.93
N GLU A 137 7.94 -5.57 -13.50
CA GLU A 137 9.17 -4.76 -13.52
C GLU A 137 9.54 -4.27 -12.12
N LEU A 138 8.54 -3.95 -11.29
CA LEU A 138 8.75 -3.61 -9.88
C LEU A 138 9.32 -4.80 -9.10
N ALA A 139 8.78 -6.01 -9.30
CA ALA A 139 9.27 -7.23 -8.67
C ALA A 139 10.70 -7.56 -9.14
N ALA A 140 10.98 -7.42 -10.43
CA ALA A 140 12.32 -7.61 -11.01
C ALA A 140 13.34 -6.63 -10.41
N ARG A 141 13.01 -5.33 -10.30
CA ARG A 141 13.87 -4.34 -9.67
C ARG A 141 14.11 -4.64 -8.19
N LEU A 142 13.08 -5.09 -7.48
CA LEU A 142 13.16 -5.39 -6.04
C LEU A 142 13.81 -6.76 -5.72
N GLY A 143 14.14 -7.57 -6.73
CA GLY A 143 14.60 -8.95 -6.54
C GLY A 143 13.54 -9.85 -5.89
N ALA A 144 12.26 -9.50 -6.01
CA ALA A 144 11.14 -10.27 -5.51
C ALA A 144 10.79 -11.36 -6.54
N GLY A 145 11.02 -12.63 -6.18
CA GLY A 145 10.91 -13.77 -7.11
C GLY A 145 9.50 -14.08 -7.62
N GLU A 146 8.45 -13.53 -7.00
CA GLU A 146 7.07 -13.82 -7.38
C GLU A 146 6.16 -12.57 -7.29
N VAL A 147 5.38 -12.35 -8.35
CA VAL A 147 4.21 -11.48 -8.34
C VAL A 147 3.02 -12.33 -7.91
N LEU A 148 2.55 -12.12 -6.68
CA LEU A 148 1.38 -12.80 -6.16
C LEU A 148 0.13 -12.00 -6.56
N GLU A 149 -0.85 -12.62 -7.21
CA GLU A 149 -2.15 -11.99 -7.35
C GLU A 149 -2.86 -11.93 -5.98
N GLY A 150 -3.28 -10.73 -5.56
CA GLY A 150 -4.03 -10.59 -4.32
C GLY A 150 -5.27 -11.47 -4.33
N ARG A 151 -5.43 -12.31 -3.29
CA ARG A 151 -6.58 -13.22 -3.10
C ARG A 151 -7.94 -12.50 -3.25
N ILE A 152 -8.00 -11.21 -2.96
CA ILE A 152 -9.17 -10.32 -3.11
C ILE A 152 -9.46 -10.00 -4.58
N VAL A 153 -8.43 -9.84 -5.42
CA VAL A 153 -8.61 -9.61 -6.87
C VAL A 153 -9.08 -10.89 -7.55
N ARG A 154 -8.56 -12.06 -7.15
CA ARG A 154 -9.10 -13.37 -7.57
C ARG A 154 -10.56 -13.52 -7.17
N GLY A 155 -10.91 -13.21 -5.91
CA GLY A 155 -12.29 -13.28 -5.42
C GLY A 155 -13.24 -12.31 -6.14
N PHE A 156 -12.82 -11.07 -6.35
CA PHE A 156 -13.62 -10.05 -7.04
C PHE A 156 -13.79 -10.37 -8.52
N ARG A 157 -12.73 -10.83 -9.20
CA ARG A 157 -12.82 -11.26 -10.61
C ARG A 157 -13.68 -12.51 -10.76
N ALA A 158 -13.57 -13.48 -9.85
CA ALA A 158 -14.43 -14.65 -9.85
C ALA A 158 -15.91 -14.29 -9.59
N ALA A 159 -16.17 -13.40 -8.63
CA ALA A 159 -17.52 -12.89 -8.38
C ALA A 159 -18.07 -12.07 -9.56
N TRP A 160 -17.21 -11.30 -10.24
CA TRP A 160 -17.58 -10.53 -11.43
C TRP A 160 -17.80 -11.42 -12.65
N GLN A 161 -17.04 -12.50 -12.80
CA GLN A 161 -17.24 -13.51 -13.84
C GLN A 161 -18.56 -14.26 -13.59
N TRP A 162 -18.81 -14.70 -12.35
CA TRP A 162 -20.09 -15.29 -11.96
C TRP A 162 -21.27 -14.33 -12.18
N LEU A 163 -21.11 -13.05 -11.86
CA LEU A 163 -22.14 -12.04 -12.11
C LEU A 163 -22.35 -11.78 -13.60
N LYS A 164 -21.27 -11.78 -14.40
CA LYS A 164 -21.35 -11.69 -15.86
C LYS A 164 -22.07 -12.90 -16.45
N GLU A 165 -21.80 -14.10 -15.96
CA GLU A 165 -22.50 -15.32 -16.36
C GLU A 165 -24.00 -15.25 -16.03
N LEU A 166 -24.36 -14.72 -14.85
CA LEU A 166 -25.77 -14.51 -14.49
C LEU A 166 -26.49 -13.44 -15.32
N VAL A 167 -25.79 -12.38 -15.72
CA VAL A 167 -26.39 -11.23 -16.41
C VAL A 167 -26.38 -11.38 -17.93
N LEU A 168 -25.34 -11.99 -18.52
CA LEU A 168 -25.28 -12.23 -19.96
C LEU A 168 -25.96 -13.53 -20.41
N GLY A 169 -26.32 -14.41 -19.48
CA GLY A 169 -26.94 -15.69 -19.80
C GLY A 169 -25.94 -16.67 -20.41
N THR A 170 -26.01 -17.90 -19.94
CA THR A 170 -25.31 -19.05 -20.52
C THR A 170 -25.61 -19.12 -22.03
N PRO A 171 -24.62 -19.07 -22.94
CA PRO A 171 -24.84 -19.65 -24.25
C PRO A 171 -25.00 -21.15 -24.05
N GLU A 172 -26.24 -21.57 -24.21
CA GLU A 172 -26.70 -22.92 -24.47
C GLU A 172 -25.67 -23.77 -25.23
N SER A 173 -24.81 -24.48 -24.49
CA SER A 173 -24.03 -25.61 -25.01
C SER A 173 -24.45 -26.87 -24.26
N ALA A 174 -25.71 -27.26 -24.47
CA ALA A 174 -26.22 -28.57 -24.12
C ALA A 174 -27.13 -29.10 -25.23
N VAL A 175 -26.63 -29.10 -26.48
CA VAL A 175 -27.13 -29.98 -27.55
C VAL A 175 -25.93 -30.71 -28.17
N ARG A 176 -25.57 -31.86 -27.58
CA ARG A 176 -25.21 -33.13 -28.26
C ARG A 176 -24.51 -34.09 -27.31
N GLY A 177 -25.30 -35.02 -26.80
CA GLY A 177 -24.86 -36.37 -26.45
C GLY A 177 -25.91 -37.35 -26.98
N ALA A 178 -25.98 -37.50 -28.30
CA ALA A 178 -26.37 -38.78 -28.92
C ALA A 178 -25.05 -39.53 -29.15
N PRO A 179 -24.99 -40.86 -29.00
CA PRO A 179 -25.80 -41.80 -29.79
C PRO A 179 -26.97 -42.45 -29.05
#